data_AF-A0A0B2WLC9-F1
#
_entry.id   AF-A0A0B2WLC9-F1
#
_cell.length_a   1.000
_cell.length_b   1.000
_cell.length_c   1.000
_cell.angle_alpha   90.00
_cell.angle_beta   90.00
_cell.angle_gamma   90.00
#
_symmetry.space_group_name_H-M   'P 1'
#
loop_
_entity.id
_entity.type
_entity.pdbx_description
1 polymer ?
#
loop_
_entity_poly.entity_id
_entity_poly.type
_entity_poly.pdbx_seq_one_letter_code
_entity_poly.pdbx_strand_id
1 'polypeptide(L)'
;MSGEDQPVFTNSQLLGQSVNILPSLGNGPFDVGSLLSDTTRVISISKSTKIVQANNDKKITIPNDVNCTVLNNSSSSVLVVDSGHTISNSWSVNASASGSYSGVSLDASASYSFGTSLSQSNYYGFFGFEYSSFTLTLQKATIRNKSNVDPQLLADAATLPEWKAWNDGTYRPDKDTYDKYMEFFDSWGTHLITHCHFGARFSAKVEIGKEKCESKESFETNLKAEFSGVASIEAGAKKNKEYESYRNSRKVDAYVKGGDQGLAAVSERRPQDSDDYNAWAKSITNETTLAPVRLALTNMAEMLRKVAKTDEERKAAKNLSNAFAWLAKFQRIDGTVFFGALPRDTQKYEMYITAPPGILCEIREAKQQ
;
A
#
# COMPACT_ATOMS: atom_id res chain seq x y z
N MET A 1 -15.59 4.09 -43.78
CA MET A 1 -14.30 4.34 -43.11
C MET A 1 -14.15 3.28 -42.05
N SER A 2 -13.29 2.29 -42.31
CA SER A 2 -12.92 1.23 -41.38
C SER A 2 -12.28 1.87 -40.16
N GLY A 3 -12.94 1.76 -38.99
CA GLY A 3 -12.39 2.24 -37.74
C GLY A 3 -11.13 1.44 -37.44
N GLU A 4 -9.98 2.12 -37.40
CA GLU A 4 -8.80 1.57 -36.75
C GLU A 4 -9.21 1.22 -35.32
N ASP A 5 -9.11 -0.06 -34.96
CA ASP A 5 -9.31 -0.52 -33.59
C ASP A 5 -8.33 0.22 -32.69
N GLN A 6 -8.80 1.28 -32.03
CA GLN A 6 -7.97 2.01 -31.08
C GLN A 6 -7.48 1.04 -30.01
N PRO A 7 -6.17 1.00 -29.71
CA PRO A 7 -5.62 0.06 -28.76
C PRO A 7 -6.29 0.24 -27.41
N VAL A 8 -6.61 -0.88 -26.76
CA VAL A 8 -7.16 -0.88 -25.40
C VAL A 8 -6.18 -0.16 -24.49
N PHE A 9 -6.69 0.76 -23.67
CA PHE A 9 -5.88 1.48 -22.70
C PHE A 9 -5.21 0.49 -21.75
N THR A 10 -3.89 0.33 -21.86
CA THR A 10 -3.15 -0.76 -21.22
C THR A 10 -3.39 -0.82 -19.71
N ASN A 11 -3.49 0.32 -19.03
CA ASN A 11 -3.68 0.35 -17.59
C ASN A 11 -5.09 -0.07 -17.14
N SER A 12 -6.07 -0.23 -18.05
CA SER A 12 -7.34 -0.87 -17.69
C SER A 12 -7.17 -2.34 -17.34
N GLN A 13 -6.04 -2.95 -17.75
CA GLN A 13 -5.71 -4.35 -17.44
C GLN A 13 -5.29 -4.57 -15.99
N LEU A 14 -4.97 -3.50 -15.25
CA LEU A 14 -4.67 -3.60 -13.81
C LEU A 14 -5.90 -4.05 -13.01
N LEU A 15 -7.11 -3.73 -13.49
CA LEU A 15 -8.34 -4.16 -12.85
C LEU A 15 -8.50 -5.68 -12.98
N GLY A 16 -8.85 -6.32 -11.87
CA GLY A 16 -8.96 -7.78 -11.82
C GLY A 16 -7.64 -8.51 -11.56
N GLN A 17 -6.52 -7.78 -11.46
CA GLN A 17 -5.27 -8.32 -10.95
C GLN A 17 -5.22 -8.24 -9.42
N SER A 18 -4.45 -9.14 -8.83
CA SER A 18 -4.16 -9.15 -7.40
C SER A 18 -2.77 -8.62 -7.10
N VAL A 19 -2.60 -8.16 -5.86
CA VAL A 19 -1.35 -7.68 -5.28
C VAL A 19 -1.16 -8.33 -3.92
N ASN A 20 0.10 -8.45 -3.50
CA ASN A 20 0.44 -8.87 -2.15
C ASN A 20 0.87 -7.67 -1.30
N ILE A 21 0.15 -7.43 -0.20
CA ILE A 21 0.41 -6.34 0.74
C ILE A 21 0.85 -6.83 2.13
N LEU A 22 1.27 -8.09 2.26
CA LEU A 22 1.84 -8.58 3.51
C LEU A 22 3.16 -7.83 3.82
N PRO A 23 3.35 -7.29 5.03
CA PRO A 23 4.55 -6.50 5.37
C PRO A 23 5.85 -7.28 5.26
N SER A 24 5.80 -8.60 5.39
CA SER A 24 6.95 -9.50 5.24
C SER A 24 7.63 -9.39 3.88
N LEU A 25 6.95 -8.84 2.88
CA LEU A 25 7.46 -8.69 1.51
C LEU A 25 8.02 -7.29 1.22
N GLY A 26 8.06 -6.38 2.21
CA GLY A 26 8.71 -5.06 2.07
C GLY A 26 7.94 -4.03 1.24
N ASN A 27 6.80 -4.40 0.65
CA ASN A 27 5.97 -3.50 -0.14
C ASN A 27 5.03 -2.69 0.77
N GLY A 28 5.38 -1.43 1.01
CA GLY A 28 4.54 -0.49 1.73
C GLY A 28 3.43 0.11 0.85
N PRO A 29 2.31 0.56 1.43
CA PRO A 29 1.18 1.10 0.67
C PRO A 29 1.46 2.47 0.01
N PHE A 30 2.69 3.00 0.13
CA PHE A 30 3.09 4.32 -0.39
C PHE A 30 3.73 4.24 -1.78
N ASP A 31 4.27 3.09 -2.16
CA ASP A 31 4.83 2.86 -3.48
C ASP A 31 3.85 2.05 -4.32
N VAL A 32 2.89 2.76 -4.94
CA VAL A 32 1.97 2.14 -5.90
C VAL A 32 2.75 1.47 -7.05
N GLY A 33 3.95 1.94 -7.39
CA GLY A 33 4.78 1.33 -8.43
C GLY A 33 5.24 -0.08 -8.06
N SER A 34 5.77 -0.27 -6.84
CA SER A 34 6.23 -1.59 -6.38
C SER A 34 5.08 -2.57 -6.22
N LEU A 35 3.89 -2.12 -5.81
CA LEU A 35 2.71 -2.99 -5.75
C LEU A 35 2.26 -3.50 -7.12
N LEU A 36 2.58 -2.77 -8.20
CA LEU A 36 2.21 -3.14 -9.55
C LEU A 36 3.29 -3.94 -10.29
N SER A 37 4.46 -4.17 -9.69
CA SER A 37 5.53 -4.96 -10.34
C SER A 37 5.29 -6.46 -10.27
N ASP A 38 4.51 -6.92 -9.29
CA ASP A 38 4.22 -8.33 -9.08
C ASP A 38 2.72 -8.54 -8.88
N THR A 39 2.03 -8.82 -10.00
CA THR A 39 0.57 -8.91 -10.04
C THR A 39 0.12 -10.17 -10.75
N THR A 40 -0.92 -10.83 -10.22
CA THR A 40 -1.51 -12.03 -10.82
C THR A 40 -2.94 -11.73 -11.28
N ARG A 41 -3.31 -12.14 -12.50
CA ARG A 41 -4.70 -12.00 -12.96
C ARG A 41 -5.58 -13.00 -12.21
N VAL A 42 -6.58 -12.52 -11.47
CA VAL A 42 -7.51 -13.39 -10.72
C VAL A 42 -8.97 -13.24 -11.14
N ILE A 43 -9.32 -12.11 -11.75
CA ILE A 43 -10.63 -11.87 -12.38
C ILE A 43 -10.42 -11.55 -13.85
N SER A 44 -10.98 -12.40 -14.71
CA SER A 44 -11.09 -12.17 -16.15
C SER A 44 -11.95 -10.95 -16.43
N ILE A 45 -11.49 -10.09 -17.35
CA ILE A 45 -12.22 -8.92 -17.82
C ILE A 45 -12.70 -9.12 -19.26
N SER A 46 -13.71 -8.36 -19.65
CA SER A 46 -14.32 -8.46 -20.98
C SER A 46 -13.31 -8.22 -22.09
N LYS A 47 -13.30 -9.11 -23.10
CA LYS A 47 -12.58 -8.88 -24.37
C LYS A 47 -13.25 -7.83 -25.24
N SER A 48 -14.57 -7.69 -25.12
CA SER A 48 -15.32 -6.63 -25.79
C SER A 48 -15.10 -5.28 -25.12
N THR A 49 -14.99 -4.22 -25.92
CA THR A 49 -14.54 -2.90 -25.49
C THR A 49 -15.55 -1.81 -25.83
N LYS A 50 -15.38 -0.64 -25.20
CA LYS A 50 -16.11 0.59 -25.45
C LYS A 50 -15.18 1.79 -25.34
N ILE A 51 -15.50 2.85 -26.06
CA ILE A 51 -14.78 4.13 -25.98
C ILE A 51 -15.47 5.00 -24.93
N VAL A 52 -14.70 5.57 -24.02
CA VAL A 52 -15.19 6.47 -22.96
C VAL A 52 -14.34 7.74 -22.90
N GLN A 53 -14.91 8.80 -22.32
CA GLN A 53 -14.17 10.01 -21.99
C GLN A 53 -13.36 9.76 -20.70
N ALA A 54 -12.04 9.99 -20.75
CA ALA A 54 -11.15 9.90 -19.60
C ALA A 54 -10.97 11.27 -18.94
N ASN A 55 -10.80 12.34 -19.71
CA ASN A 55 -10.73 13.72 -19.22
C ASN A 55 -11.24 14.68 -20.29
N ASN A 56 -11.12 15.99 -20.14
CA ASN A 56 -11.77 16.94 -21.06
C ASN A 56 -11.38 16.75 -22.54
N ASP A 57 -10.18 16.24 -22.82
CA ASP A 57 -9.64 16.20 -24.19
C ASP A 57 -9.33 14.77 -24.66
N LYS A 58 -9.44 13.77 -23.78
CA LYS A 58 -8.98 12.41 -24.06
C LYS A 58 -10.08 11.37 -23.98
N LYS A 59 -10.21 10.61 -25.07
CA LYS A 59 -10.98 9.36 -25.12
C LYS A 59 -10.04 8.17 -24.99
N ILE A 60 -10.53 7.13 -24.33
CA ILE A 60 -9.80 5.86 -24.16
C ILE A 60 -10.73 4.68 -24.47
N THR A 61 -10.15 3.61 -25.01
CA THR A 61 -10.84 2.33 -25.20
C THR A 61 -10.64 1.47 -23.95
N ILE A 62 -11.73 1.05 -23.32
CA ILE A 62 -11.72 0.20 -22.13
C ILE A 62 -12.62 -1.03 -22.29
N PRO A 63 -12.41 -2.11 -21.52
CA PRO A 63 -13.34 -3.25 -21.45
C PRO A 63 -14.77 -2.86 -21.05
N ASN A 64 -15.76 -3.58 -21.57
CA ASN A 64 -17.17 -3.29 -21.34
C ASN A 64 -17.61 -3.40 -19.87
N ASP A 65 -16.93 -4.24 -19.10
CA ASP A 65 -17.14 -4.47 -17.68
C ASP A 65 -16.32 -3.54 -16.77
N VAL A 66 -15.64 -2.56 -17.36
CA VAL A 66 -14.98 -1.46 -16.65
C VAL A 66 -15.82 -0.19 -16.79
N ASN A 67 -15.94 0.57 -15.71
CA ASN A 67 -16.55 1.89 -15.70
C ASN A 67 -15.46 2.95 -15.60
N CYS A 68 -15.67 4.09 -16.25
CA CYS A 68 -14.80 5.26 -16.16
C CYS A 68 -15.59 6.43 -15.55
N THR A 69 -15.01 7.07 -14.54
CA THR A 69 -15.56 8.27 -13.92
C THR A 69 -14.54 9.39 -14.02
N VAL A 70 -14.89 10.47 -14.72
CA VAL A 70 -14.08 11.69 -14.82
C VAL A 70 -14.20 12.47 -13.51
N LEU A 71 -13.09 12.96 -12.97
CA LEU A 71 -13.04 13.67 -11.69
C LEU A 71 -12.50 15.10 -11.84
N ASN A 72 -11.30 15.26 -12.40
CA ASN A 72 -10.58 16.53 -12.54
C ASN A 72 -10.54 17.37 -11.24
N ASN A 73 -10.11 16.76 -10.14
CA ASN A 73 -9.99 17.43 -8.85
C ASN A 73 -8.60 17.24 -8.23
N SER A 74 -8.24 18.14 -7.32
CA SER A 74 -7.03 18.03 -6.51
C SER A 74 -7.39 17.97 -5.04
N SER A 75 -6.62 17.21 -4.26
CA SER A 75 -6.78 17.10 -2.82
C SER A 75 -5.43 17.06 -2.12
N SER A 76 -5.41 17.47 -0.87
CA SER A 76 -4.24 17.36 -0.01
C SER A 76 -4.64 16.92 1.38
N SER A 77 -3.81 16.11 2.00
CA SER A 77 -4.11 15.51 3.29
C SER A 77 -2.84 15.40 4.12
N VAL A 78 -2.99 15.62 5.42
CA VAL A 78 -1.95 15.46 6.42
C VAL A 78 -2.50 14.59 7.55
N LEU A 79 -1.75 13.58 7.95
CA LEU A 79 -2.05 12.75 9.12
C LEU A 79 -0.81 12.68 10.01
N VAL A 80 -0.99 12.93 11.30
CA VAL A 80 0.04 12.74 12.31
C VAL A 80 -0.42 11.75 13.36
N VAL A 81 0.43 10.76 13.63
CA VAL A 81 0.19 9.70 14.61
C VAL A 81 1.35 9.61 15.60
N ASP A 82 1.03 9.11 16.79
CA ASP A 82 1.95 8.86 17.89
C ASP A 82 2.56 7.45 17.85
N SER A 83 2.10 6.56 16.97
CA SER A 83 2.72 5.26 16.73
C SER A 83 2.19 4.60 15.45
N GLY A 84 2.82 3.51 15.04
CA GLY A 84 2.29 2.62 14.02
C GLY A 84 0.89 2.08 14.33
N HIS A 85 0.61 1.73 15.59
CA HIS A 85 -0.68 1.17 16.00
C HIS A 85 -1.84 2.17 15.81
N THR A 86 -1.57 3.47 15.95
CA THR A 86 -2.58 4.52 15.79
C THR A 86 -2.92 4.80 14.33
N ILE A 87 -2.05 4.39 13.39
CA ILE A 87 -2.31 4.45 11.95
C ILE A 87 -3.44 3.48 11.59
N SER A 88 -3.40 2.26 12.12
CA SER A 88 -4.44 1.29 11.81
C SER A 88 -5.81 1.75 12.26
N ASN A 89 -5.89 2.43 13.41
CA ASN A 89 -7.13 3.05 13.87
C ASN A 89 -7.55 4.20 12.95
N SER A 90 -6.59 5.05 12.53
CA SER A 90 -6.88 6.17 11.62
C SER A 90 -7.32 5.72 10.22
N TRP A 91 -6.79 4.61 9.72
CA TRP A 91 -7.09 4.05 8.40
C TRP A 91 -8.31 3.12 8.40
N SER A 92 -8.54 2.37 9.48
CA SER A 92 -9.73 1.49 9.62
C SER A 92 -11.04 2.25 9.72
N VAL A 93 -11.01 3.52 10.15
CA VAL A 93 -12.21 4.38 10.18
C VAL A 93 -12.77 4.63 8.78
N ASN A 94 -11.94 4.66 7.74
CA ASN A 94 -12.40 4.73 6.34
C ASN A 94 -11.27 4.34 5.36
N ALA A 95 -11.50 3.37 4.46
CA ALA A 95 -10.55 3.01 3.40
C ALA A 95 -10.15 4.23 2.53
N SER A 96 -11.04 5.19 2.33
CA SER A 96 -10.77 6.46 1.63
C SER A 96 -9.74 7.33 2.36
N ALA A 97 -9.64 7.21 3.69
CA ALA A 97 -8.63 7.89 4.48
C ALA A 97 -7.24 7.29 4.18
N SER A 98 -7.09 5.96 4.19
CA SER A 98 -5.81 5.33 3.81
C SER A 98 -5.36 5.72 2.40
N GLY A 99 -6.28 5.68 1.42
CA GLY A 99 -6.00 6.12 0.05
C GLY A 99 -5.60 7.59 -0.08
N SER A 100 -6.09 8.46 0.80
CA SER A 100 -5.72 9.88 0.82
C SER A 100 -4.25 10.09 1.19
N TYR A 101 -3.69 9.26 2.08
CA TYR A 101 -2.31 9.42 2.57
C TYR A 101 -1.29 8.57 1.80
N SER A 102 -1.61 7.31 1.52
CA SER A 102 -0.65 6.34 0.95
C SER A 102 -0.84 6.10 -0.55
N GLY A 103 -2.01 6.41 -1.12
CA GLY A 103 -2.32 6.00 -2.50
C GLY A 103 -2.80 4.56 -2.59
N VAL A 104 -3.05 3.88 -1.48
CA VAL A 104 -3.71 2.58 -1.46
C VAL A 104 -4.84 2.59 -0.44
N SER A 105 -6.05 2.36 -0.91
CA SER A 105 -7.21 2.19 -0.04
C SER A 105 -7.23 0.75 0.49
N LEU A 106 -6.94 0.60 1.78
CA LEU A 106 -6.80 -0.66 2.49
C LEU A 106 -8.02 -0.98 3.37
N ASP A 107 -8.23 -2.27 3.62
CA ASP A 107 -9.13 -2.70 4.69
C ASP A 107 -8.47 -2.56 6.07
N ALA A 108 -9.24 -2.81 7.14
CA ALA A 108 -8.76 -2.66 8.51
C ALA A 108 -7.60 -3.61 8.87
N SER A 109 -7.60 -4.84 8.34
CA SER A 109 -6.59 -5.86 8.64
C SER A 109 -5.26 -5.53 7.94
N ALA A 110 -5.31 -5.10 6.70
CA ALA A 110 -4.18 -4.59 5.95
C ALA A 110 -3.57 -3.33 6.60
N SER A 111 -4.44 -2.42 7.05
CA SER A 111 -4.03 -1.20 7.77
C SER A 111 -3.35 -1.53 9.11
N TYR A 112 -3.87 -2.53 9.83
CA TYR A 112 -3.25 -3.05 11.04
C TYR A 112 -1.84 -3.56 10.78
N SER A 113 -1.67 -4.32 9.71
CA SER A 113 -0.39 -4.90 9.33
C SER A 113 0.67 -3.87 8.98
N PHE A 114 0.29 -2.83 8.26
CA PHE A 114 1.19 -1.72 8.04
C PHE A 114 1.54 -1.02 9.36
N GLY A 115 0.55 -0.79 10.22
CA GLY A 115 0.76 -0.19 11.54
C GLY A 115 1.73 -0.97 12.43
N THR A 116 1.66 -2.31 12.43
CA THR A 116 2.58 -3.15 13.22
C THR A 116 4.01 -3.20 12.67
N SER A 117 4.22 -2.79 11.41
CA SER A 117 5.57 -2.71 10.82
C SER A 117 6.37 -1.48 11.25
N LEU A 118 5.74 -0.51 11.93
CA LEU A 118 6.35 0.76 12.29
C LEU A 118 6.76 0.78 13.78
N SER A 119 7.93 1.36 14.06
CA SER A 119 8.45 1.56 15.42
C SER A 119 7.48 2.35 16.31
N GLN A 120 7.31 1.92 17.56
CA GLN A 120 6.48 2.61 18.55
C GLN A 120 7.17 3.81 19.22
N SER A 121 8.49 3.95 19.03
CA SER A 121 9.30 5.02 19.63
C SER A 121 9.32 6.31 18.81
N ASN A 122 8.62 6.33 17.67
CA ASN A 122 8.62 7.43 16.73
C ASN A 122 7.23 8.07 16.59
N TYR A 123 7.21 9.36 16.26
CA TYR A 123 6.08 10.00 15.61
C TYR A 123 6.13 9.74 14.10
N TYR A 124 4.96 9.59 13.46
CA TYR A 124 4.86 9.50 12.00
C TYR A 124 3.92 10.55 11.44
N GLY A 125 4.38 11.19 10.39
CA GLY A 125 3.67 12.19 9.61
C GLY A 125 3.48 11.68 8.20
N PHE A 126 2.27 11.78 7.67
CA PHE A 126 1.95 11.42 6.31
C PHE A 126 1.40 12.64 5.59
N PHE A 127 2.00 12.97 4.47
CA PHE A 127 1.51 13.99 3.56
C PHE A 127 1.14 13.33 2.24
N GLY A 128 -0.01 13.72 1.68
CA GLY A 128 -0.44 13.27 0.37
C GLY A 128 -1.08 14.43 -0.39
N PHE A 129 -0.54 14.76 -1.56
CA PHE A 129 -1.19 15.57 -2.59
C PHE A 129 -1.58 14.65 -3.73
N GLU A 130 -2.82 14.77 -4.23
CA GLU A 130 -3.30 14.01 -5.37
C GLU A 130 -4.09 14.92 -6.31
N TYR A 131 -3.72 14.92 -7.58
CA TYR A 131 -4.59 15.34 -8.68
C TYR A 131 -5.19 14.10 -9.32
N SER A 132 -6.51 13.96 -9.25
CA SER A 132 -7.28 12.85 -9.82
C SER A 132 -7.93 13.30 -11.13
N SER A 133 -7.46 12.76 -12.25
CA SER A 133 -8.06 13.03 -13.57
C SER A 133 -9.31 12.17 -13.77
N PHE A 134 -9.17 10.86 -13.63
CA PHE A 134 -10.28 9.91 -13.72
C PHE A 134 -10.02 8.65 -12.92
N THR A 135 -11.07 7.83 -12.78
CA THR A 135 -11.01 6.53 -12.12
C THR A 135 -11.57 5.46 -13.03
N LEU A 136 -10.89 4.32 -13.09
CA LEU A 136 -11.44 3.09 -13.65
C LEU A 136 -11.89 2.16 -12.54
N THR A 137 -13.08 1.59 -12.68
CA THR A 137 -13.70 0.70 -11.69
C THR A 137 -14.15 -0.60 -12.35
N LEU A 138 -13.78 -1.73 -11.78
CA LEU A 138 -14.31 -3.03 -12.18
C LEU A 138 -15.77 -3.18 -11.70
N GLN A 139 -16.67 -3.59 -12.59
CA GLN A 139 -18.08 -3.74 -12.22
C GLN A 139 -18.29 -4.79 -11.14
N LYS A 140 -19.17 -4.49 -10.18
CA LYS A 140 -19.54 -5.42 -9.10
C LYS A 140 -20.10 -6.75 -9.62
N ALA A 141 -20.83 -6.72 -10.73
CA ALA A 141 -21.36 -7.93 -11.37
C ALA A 141 -20.23 -8.85 -11.85
N THR A 142 -19.16 -8.29 -12.42
CA THR A 142 -17.98 -9.02 -12.86
C THR A 142 -17.26 -9.69 -11.70
N ILE A 143 -17.03 -8.95 -10.61
CA ILE A 143 -16.38 -9.48 -9.40
C ILE A 143 -17.21 -10.59 -8.74
N ARG A 144 -18.55 -10.47 -8.78
CA ARG A 144 -19.47 -11.42 -8.14
C ARG A 144 -19.80 -12.64 -9.01
N ASN A 145 -19.36 -12.65 -10.26
CA ASN A 145 -19.59 -13.77 -11.15
C ASN A 145 -18.42 -14.77 -11.04
N LYS A 146 -18.71 -15.94 -10.45
CA LYS A 146 -17.74 -17.01 -10.27
C LYS A 146 -17.09 -17.46 -11.58
N SER A 147 -17.77 -17.38 -12.73
CA SER A 147 -17.19 -17.78 -14.02
C SER A 147 -16.06 -16.87 -14.49
N ASN A 148 -15.92 -15.68 -13.89
CA ASN A 148 -14.84 -14.75 -14.20
C ASN A 148 -13.63 -14.95 -13.30
N VAL A 149 -13.76 -15.71 -12.21
CA VAL A 149 -12.65 -16.00 -11.29
C VAL A 149 -11.77 -17.06 -11.92
N ASP A 150 -10.45 -16.91 -11.78
CA ASP A 150 -9.51 -17.92 -12.23
C ASP A 150 -9.85 -19.29 -11.59
N PRO A 151 -10.08 -20.35 -12.40
CA PRO A 151 -10.45 -21.65 -11.87
C PRO A 151 -9.33 -22.28 -11.03
N GLN A 152 -8.06 -21.98 -11.32
CA GLN A 152 -6.93 -22.49 -10.53
C GLN A 152 -6.88 -21.83 -9.16
N LEU A 153 -7.17 -20.52 -9.06
CA LEU A 153 -7.31 -19.84 -7.76
C LEU A 153 -8.38 -20.52 -6.89
N LEU A 154 -9.53 -20.86 -7.48
CA LEU A 154 -10.60 -21.55 -6.78
C LEU A 154 -10.18 -22.97 -6.34
N ALA A 155 -9.46 -23.69 -7.20
CA ALA A 155 -8.94 -25.01 -6.90
C ALA A 155 -7.93 -24.96 -5.74
N ASP A 156 -6.92 -24.09 -5.83
CA ASP A 156 -5.88 -23.94 -4.82
C ASP A 156 -6.48 -23.55 -3.47
N ALA A 157 -7.42 -22.59 -3.45
CA ALA A 157 -8.10 -22.18 -2.23
C ALA A 157 -8.87 -23.34 -1.57
N ALA A 158 -9.44 -24.25 -2.37
CA ALA A 158 -10.17 -25.42 -1.86
C ALA A 158 -9.24 -26.50 -1.27
N THR A 159 -7.96 -26.51 -1.64
CA THR A 159 -6.97 -27.46 -1.10
C THR A 159 -6.31 -26.98 0.19
N LEU A 160 -6.52 -25.73 0.59
CA LEU A 160 -5.90 -25.18 1.79
C LEU A 160 -6.36 -25.93 3.05
N PRO A 161 -5.43 -26.31 3.94
CA PRO A 161 -5.78 -26.93 5.20
C PRO A 161 -6.60 -25.97 6.07
N GLU A 162 -7.33 -26.52 7.03
CA GLU A 162 -8.13 -25.70 7.94
C GLU A 162 -7.26 -24.78 8.77
N TRP A 163 -7.43 -23.46 8.58
CA TRP A 163 -6.88 -22.47 9.49
C TRP A 163 -7.76 -22.38 10.73
N LYS A 164 -7.43 -23.13 11.79
CA LYS A 164 -8.21 -23.02 13.03
C LYS A 164 -8.03 -21.59 13.56
N ALA A 165 -9.11 -21.01 14.05
CA ALA A 165 -9.06 -19.64 14.51
C ALA A 165 -8.31 -19.55 15.84
N TRP A 166 -7.56 -18.45 16.01
CA TRP A 166 -6.93 -18.06 17.28
C TRP A 166 -8.04 -17.59 18.27
N ASN A 167 -8.92 -18.50 18.67
CA ASN A 167 -10.10 -18.14 19.46
C ASN A 167 -9.79 -17.95 20.96
N ASP A 168 -8.61 -18.37 21.44
CA ASP A 168 -8.30 -18.44 22.86
C ASP A 168 -6.88 -17.98 23.25
N GLY A 169 -6.08 -17.45 22.33
CA GLY A 169 -4.70 -17.09 22.65
C GLY A 169 -3.65 -18.17 22.37
N THR A 170 -4.04 -19.36 21.88
CA THR A 170 -3.12 -20.52 21.85
C THR A 170 -2.93 -21.17 20.48
N TYR A 171 -3.90 -21.06 19.57
CA TYR A 171 -3.84 -21.82 18.32
C TYR A 171 -2.82 -21.27 17.32
N ARG A 172 -1.68 -21.93 17.21
CA ARG A 172 -0.70 -21.71 16.14
C ARG A 172 -0.97 -22.68 14.99
N PRO A 173 -0.99 -22.23 13.72
CA PRO A 173 -0.92 -23.17 12.61
C PRO A 173 0.39 -23.96 12.74
N ASP A 174 0.35 -25.25 12.45
CA ASP A 174 1.59 -26.01 12.25
C ASP A 174 2.35 -25.47 11.03
N LYS A 175 3.64 -25.81 10.91
CA LYS A 175 4.51 -25.28 9.85
C LYS A 175 3.96 -25.59 8.45
N ASP A 176 3.43 -26.78 8.22
CA ASP A 176 2.89 -27.18 6.90
C ASP A 176 1.65 -26.37 6.55
N THR A 177 0.74 -26.17 7.53
CA THR A 177 -0.39 -25.25 7.36
C THR A 177 0.09 -23.83 7.06
N TYR A 178 1.05 -23.29 7.81
CA TYR A 178 1.58 -21.94 7.56
C TYR A 178 2.18 -21.80 6.15
N ASP A 179 3.06 -22.72 5.76
CA ASP A 179 3.77 -22.68 4.49
C ASP A 179 2.79 -22.69 3.30
N LYS A 180 1.75 -23.54 3.34
CA LYS A 180 0.71 -23.60 2.29
C LYS A 180 -0.04 -22.29 2.10
N TYR A 181 -0.32 -21.57 3.19
CA TYR A 181 -0.98 -20.26 3.08
C TYR A 181 -0.02 -19.19 2.55
N MET A 182 1.25 -19.25 2.93
CA MET A 182 2.26 -18.33 2.38
C MET A 182 2.47 -18.58 0.88
N GLU A 183 2.59 -19.83 0.44
CA GLU A 183 2.67 -20.20 -0.98
C GLU A 183 1.44 -19.73 -1.77
N PHE A 184 0.24 -19.88 -1.18
CA PHE A 184 -0.98 -19.36 -1.77
C PHE A 184 -0.94 -17.84 -1.94
N PHE A 185 -0.56 -17.10 -0.89
CA PHE A 185 -0.50 -15.63 -0.96
C PHE A 185 0.64 -15.12 -1.84
N ASP A 186 1.73 -15.86 -1.96
CA ASP A 186 2.82 -15.57 -2.89
C ASP A 186 2.35 -15.72 -4.34
N SER A 187 1.63 -16.80 -4.64
CA SER A 187 1.12 -17.08 -5.99
C SER A 187 -0.02 -16.16 -6.42
N TRP A 188 -0.96 -15.91 -5.51
CA TRP A 188 -2.24 -15.29 -5.83
C TRP A 188 -2.41 -13.88 -5.25
N GLY A 189 -1.50 -13.42 -4.40
CA GLY A 189 -1.65 -12.17 -3.67
C GLY A 189 -2.72 -12.24 -2.56
N THR A 190 -2.85 -11.15 -1.83
CA THR A 190 -3.82 -11.03 -0.72
C THR A 190 -5.02 -10.17 -1.08
N HIS A 191 -4.90 -9.32 -2.10
CA HIS A 191 -5.89 -8.30 -2.42
C HIS A 191 -6.12 -8.18 -3.93
N LEU A 192 -7.36 -7.92 -4.32
CA LEU A 192 -7.79 -7.64 -5.67
C LEU A 192 -7.81 -6.13 -5.94
N ILE A 193 -7.22 -5.68 -7.04
CA ILE A 193 -7.37 -4.32 -7.56
C ILE A 193 -8.75 -4.18 -8.20
N THR A 194 -9.60 -3.36 -7.58
CA THR A 194 -10.98 -3.12 -8.04
C THR A 194 -11.20 -1.73 -8.60
N HIS A 195 -10.35 -0.76 -8.20
CA HIS A 195 -10.34 0.58 -8.73
C HIS A 195 -8.91 1.06 -8.94
N CYS A 196 -8.69 1.81 -10.01
CA CYS A 196 -7.46 2.55 -10.26
C CYS A 196 -7.81 4.01 -10.52
N HIS A 197 -7.23 4.90 -9.74
CA HIS A 197 -7.26 6.34 -9.99
C HIS A 197 -6.05 6.74 -10.82
N PHE A 198 -6.30 7.56 -11.82
CA PHE A 198 -5.33 8.05 -12.78
C PHE A 198 -5.13 9.54 -12.60
N GLY A 199 -3.87 9.96 -12.57
CA GLY A 199 -3.56 11.33 -12.21
C GLY A 199 -2.09 11.59 -11.94
N ALA A 200 -1.86 12.48 -10.98
CA ALA A 200 -0.55 12.79 -10.44
C ALA A 200 -0.62 12.82 -8.90
N ARG A 201 0.41 12.33 -8.22
CA ARG A 201 0.45 12.21 -6.77
C ARG A 201 1.85 12.45 -6.23
N PHE A 202 1.89 13.16 -5.12
CA PHE A 202 3.04 13.30 -4.25
C PHE A 202 2.66 12.74 -2.88
N SER A 203 3.38 11.74 -2.40
CA SER A 203 3.19 11.15 -1.07
C SER A 203 4.50 11.21 -0.29
N ALA A 204 4.44 11.58 0.98
CA ALA A 204 5.59 11.61 1.88
C ALA A 204 5.24 10.95 3.22
N LYS A 205 6.15 10.11 3.71
CA LYS A 205 6.19 9.57 5.07
C LYS A 205 7.37 10.21 5.79
N VAL A 206 7.09 10.88 6.90
CA VAL A 206 8.08 11.50 7.77
C VAL A 206 8.11 10.78 9.10
N GLU A 207 9.30 10.43 9.57
CA GLU A 207 9.54 9.75 10.85
C GLU A 207 10.48 10.60 11.71
N ILE A 208 10.16 10.73 13.00
CA ILE A 208 11.07 11.34 13.99
C ILE A 208 10.96 10.60 15.32
N GLY A 209 12.10 10.39 16.01
CA GLY A 209 12.12 9.84 17.35
C GLY A 209 11.37 10.73 18.34
N LYS A 210 10.56 10.15 19.22
CA LYS A 210 9.78 10.91 20.22
C LYS A 210 10.67 11.74 21.14
N GLU A 211 11.89 11.28 21.39
CA GLU A 211 12.90 11.99 22.19
C GLU A 211 13.51 13.21 21.45
N LYS A 212 13.28 13.34 20.14
CA LYS A 212 13.79 14.45 19.30
C LYS A 212 12.73 15.51 19.02
N CYS A 213 11.52 15.35 19.54
CA CYS A 213 10.41 16.27 19.34
C CYS A 213 9.72 16.57 20.67
N GLU A 214 9.35 17.82 20.92
CA GLU A 214 8.77 18.23 22.21
C GLU A 214 7.40 17.58 22.45
N SER A 215 6.58 17.52 21.40
CA SER A 215 5.28 16.86 21.43
C SER A 215 4.82 16.43 20.04
N LYS A 216 3.67 15.74 19.97
CA LYS A 216 3.00 15.38 18.72
C LYS A 216 2.53 16.63 17.96
N GLU A 217 2.01 17.63 18.67
CA GLU A 217 1.50 18.89 18.12
C GLU A 217 2.63 19.75 17.53
N SER A 218 3.79 19.76 18.20
CA SER A 218 5.04 20.35 17.68
C SER A 218 5.43 19.68 16.36
N PHE A 219 5.46 18.35 16.32
CA PHE A 219 5.75 17.59 15.10
C PHE A 219 4.75 17.90 13.98
N GLU A 220 3.45 17.95 14.28
CA GLU A 220 2.40 18.28 13.30
C GLU A 220 2.56 19.68 12.73
N THR A 221 2.87 20.66 13.59
CA THR A 221 3.12 22.04 13.17
C THR A 221 4.33 22.13 12.23
N ASN A 222 5.42 21.42 12.56
CA ASN A 222 6.62 21.37 11.73
C ASN A 222 6.38 20.67 10.38
N LEU A 223 5.62 19.57 10.37
CA LEU A 223 5.24 18.85 9.16
C LEU A 223 4.37 19.72 8.23
N LYS A 224 3.34 20.39 8.79
CA LYS A 224 2.50 21.34 8.04
C LYS A 224 3.34 22.51 7.51
N ALA A 225 4.28 23.02 8.30
CA ALA A 225 5.20 24.06 7.85
C ALA A 225 6.03 23.57 6.65
N GLU A 226 6.63 22.38 6.71
CA GLU A 226 7.43 21.81 5.62
C GLU A 226 6.65 21.74 4.30
N PHE A 227 5.44 21.17 4.32
CA PHE A 227 4.62 20.96 3.13
C PHE A 227 3.62 22.11 2.83
N SER A 228 3.68 23.23 3.56
CA SER A 228 2.83 24.40 3.30
C SER A 228 3.00 24.98 1.89
N GLY A 229 4.21 24.89 1.33
CA GLY A 229 4.51 25.28 -0.06
C GLY A 229 4.05 24.27 -1.12
N VAL A 230 3.54 23.11 -0.69
CA VAL A 230 3.28 21.94 -1.52
C VAL A 230 1.77 21.69 -1.70
N ALA A 231 0.86 22.47 -1.07
CA ALA A 231 -0.58 22.14 -1.10
C ALA A 231 -1.58 23.22 -0.63
N SER A 232 -1.22 24.50 -0.58
CA SER A 232 -2.09 25.54 0.05
C SER A 232 -2.51 25.19 1.49
N ILE A 233 -1.68 24.42 2.21
CA ILE A 233 -1.87 24.11 3.63
C ILE A 233 -1.47 25.33 4.45
N GLU A 234 -2.25 25.65 5.49
CA GLU A 234 -1.93 26.74 6.41
C GLU A 234 -0.49 26.62 6.92
N ALA A 235 0.30 27.67 6.66
CA ALA A 235 1.71 27.67 6.97
C ALA A 235 1.95 27.74 8.48
N GLY A 236 2.61 26.72 9.03
CA GLY A 236 3.30 26.86 10.31
C GLY A 236 4.53 27.77 10.16
N ALA A 237 4.93 28.45 11.24
CA ALA A 237 6.08 29.34 11.20
C ALA A 237 7.41 28.57 11.02
N LYS A 238 8.01 28.63 9.82
CA LYS A 238 9.32 28.01 9.50
C LYS A 238 10.54 28.64 10.21
N LYS A 239 10.35 29.53 11.19
CA LYS A 239 11.38 30.45 11.71
C LYS A 239 11.65 30.29 13.21
N ASN A 240 11.81 29.07 13.71
CA ASN A 240 12.29 28.82 15.07
C ASN A 240 13.36 27.72 15.09
N LYS A 241 14.16 27.67 16.16
CA LYS A 241 15.21 26.64 16.36
C LYS A 241 14.65 25.22 16.35
N GLU A 242 13.38 25.09 16.72
CA GLU A 242 12.63 23.85 16.76
C GLU A 242 12.43 23.25 15.36
N TYR A 243 12.06 24.06 14.35
CA TYR A 243 11.94 23.60 12.97
C TYR A 243 13.27 23.09 12.40
N GLU A 244 14.39 23.75 12.71
CA GLU A 244 15.71 23.28 12.30
C GLU A 244 16.11 21.97 13.01
N SER A 245 15.81 21.84 14.31
CA SER A 245 16.03 20.60 15.05
C SER A 245 15.21 19.44 14.47
N TYR A 246 13.93 19.69 14.17
CA TYR A 246 13.06 18.77 13.46
C TYR A 246 13.66 18.35 12.11
N ARG A 247 14.12 19.32 11.31
CA ARG A 247 14.68 19.03 9.99
C ARG A 247 15.92 18.14 10.07
N ASN A 248 16.79 18.39 11.03
CA ASN A 248 18.03 17.62 11.17
C ASN A 248 17.83 16.22 11.77
N SER A 249 16.69 15.97 12.42
CA SER A 249 16.43 14.71 13.15
C SER A 249 15.47 13.76 12.43
N ARG A 250 14.67 14.27 11.48
CA ARG A 250 13.66 13.49 10.78
C ARG A 250 14.23 12.65 9.64
N LYS A 251 13.55 11.55 9.31
CA LYS A 251 13.69 10.81 8.05
C LYS A 251 12.47 11.08 7.18
N VAL A 252 12.68 11.22 5.87
CA VAL A 252 11.60 11.45 4.89
C VAL A 252 11.74 10.44 3.76
N ASP A 253 10.68 9.66 3.55
CA ASP A 253 10.51 8.83 2.35
C ASP A 253 9.42 9.48 1.50
N ALA A 254 9.72 9.84 0.26
CA ALA A 254 8.75 10.43 -0.67
C ALA A 254 8.58 9.54 -1.91
N TYR A 255 7.41 9.66 -2.53
CA TYR A 255 7.00 8.94 -3.74
C TYR A 255 6.23 9.89 -4.63
N VAL A 256 6.67 10.05 -5.88
CA VAL A 256 6.06 10.99 -6.83
C VAL A 256 5.72 10.26 -8.12
N LYS A 257 4.45 10.34 -8.55
CA LYS A 257 3.94 9.67 -9.75
C LYS A 257 3.06 10.61 -10.58
N GLY A 258 3.05 10.41 -11.89
CA GLY A 258 2.37 11.31 -12.84
C GLY A 258 3.12 12.64 -13.03
N GLY A 259 2.62 13.50 -13.93
CA GLY A 259 3.37 14.69 -14.36
C GLY A 259 4.57 14.34 -15.24
N ASP A 260 5.52 15.26 -15.35
CA ASP A 260 6.81 14.99 -15.98
C ASP A 260 7.66 14.05 -15.11
N GLN A 261 8.16 12.97 -15.72
CA GLN A 261 8.89 11.91 -15.00
C GLN A 261 10.24 12.39 -14.45
N GLY A 262 10.92 13.29 -15.15
CA GLY A 262 12.20 13.84 -14.71
C GLY A 262 12.01 14.73 -13.49
N LEU A 263 11.01 15.61 -13.52
CA LEU A 263 10.63 16.46 -12.40
C LEU A 263 10.11 15.64 -11.21
N ALA A 264 9.31 14.61 -11.45
CA ALA A 264 8.86 13.69 -10.40
C ALA A 264 10.04 13.04 -9.67
N ALA A 265 11.01 12.51 -10.39
CA ALA A 265 12.21 11.90 -9.80
C ALA A 265 13.11 12.91 -9.05
N VAL A 266 13.08 14.18 -9.44
CA VAL A 266 13.78 15.24 -8.70
C VAL A 266 13.04 15.57 -7.40
N SER A 267 11.73 15.79 -7.45
CA SER A 267 10.89 16.04 -6.27
C SER A 267 10.91 14.87 -5.29
N GLU A 268 11.00 13.63 -5.76
CA GLU A 268 11.13 12.45 -4.91
C GLU A 268 12.44 12.42 -4.11
N ARG A 269 13.54 12.85 -4.74
CA ARG A 269 14.87 12.92 -4.10
C ARG A 269 15.06 14.14 -3.20
N ARG A 270 14.30 15.21 -3.45
CA ARG A 270 14.35 16.47 -2.70
C ARG A 270 12.94 16.90 -2.26
N PRO A 271 12.22 16.08 -1.46
CA PRO A 271 10.80 16.31 -1.15
C PRO A 271 10.52 17.57 -0.33
N GLN A 272 11.54 18.15 0.28
CA GLN A 272 11.49 19.40 1.04
C GLN A 272 11.68 20.65 0.17
N ASP A 273 12.09 20.50 -1.09
CA ASP A 273 12.35 21.61 -2.00
C ASP A 273 11.04 22.05 -2.69
N SER A 274 10.52 23.20 -2.28
CA SER A 274 9.27 23.72 -2.82
C SER A 274 9.37 24.08 -4.30
N ASP A 275 10.54 24.45 -4.80
CA ASP A 275 10.71 24.84 -6.20
C ASP A 275 10.65 23.60 -7.09
N ASP A 276 11.27 22.50 -6.67
CA ASP A 276 11.16 21.22 -7.35
C ASP A 276 9.72 20.71 -7.37
N TYR A 277 9.04 20.75 -6.22
CA TYR A 277 7.63 20.37 -6.16
C TYR A 277 6.78 21.25 -7.09
N ASN A 278 6.95 22.57 -7.04
CA ASN A 278 6.17 23.50 -7.86
C ASN A 278 6.44 23.30 -9.35
N ALA A 279 7.67 22.99 -9.74
CA ALA A 279 8.01 22.63 -11.11
C ALA A 279 7.27 21.37 -11.55
N TRP A 280 7.30 20.31 -10.73
CA TRP A 280 6.54 19.08 -10.99
C TRP A 280 5.02 19.33 -11.04
N ALA A 281 4.47 20.06 -10.08
CA ALA A 281 3.04 20.35 -10.03
C ALA A 281 2.54 21.12 -11.28
N LYS A 282 3.34 22.05 -11.80
CA LYS A 282 3.06 22.76 -13.05
C LYS A 282 3.12 21.88 -14.30
N SER A 283 3.80 20.73 -14.23
CA SER A 283 3.88 19.76 -15.34
C SER A 283 2.65 18.84 -15.43
N ILE A 284 1.75 18.90 -14.44
CA ILE A 284 0.52 18.10 -14.42
C ILE A 284 -0.44 18.65 -15.48
N THR A 285 -0.70 17.84 -16.50
CA THR A 285 -1.61 18.16 -17.61
C THR A 285 -2.50 16.95 -17.91
N ASN A 286 -3.49 17.11 -18.79
CA ASN A 286 -4.34 16.00 -19.25
C ASN A 286 -3.55 14.87 -19.94
N GLU A 287 -2.34 15.16 -20.44
CA GLU A 287 -1.48 14.17 -21.12
C GLU A 287 -0.61 13.39 -20.12
N THR A 288 -0.15 14.05 -19.05
CA THR A 288 0.76 13.48 -18.05
C THR A 288 0.04 12.81 -16.87
N THR A 289 -1.29 12.66 -16.94
CA THR A 289 -2.16 12.15 -15.87
C THR A 289 -2.74 10.77 -16.13
N LEU A 290 -2.07 9.98 -16.98
CA LEU A 290 -2.45 8.59 -17.28
C LEU A 290 -1.77 7.54 -16.39
N ALA A 291 -0.97 7.97 -15.41
CA ALA A 291 -0.32 7.07 -14.47
C ALA A 291 -1.32 6.61 -13.39
N PRO A 292 -1.32 5.33 -12.99
CA PRO A 292 -2.05 4.89 -11.81
C PRO A 292 -1.39 5.51 -10.57
N VAL A 293 -2.17 6.27 -9.80
CA VAL A 293 -1.67 7.01 -8.61
C VAL A 293 -2.36 6.60 -7.32
N ARG A 294 -3.54 6.00 -7.41
CA ARG A 294 -4.20 5.36 -6.26
C ARG A 294 -4.90 4.07 -6.63
N LEU A 295 -4.77 3.06 -5.79
CA LEU A 295 -5.47 1.77 -5.94
C LEU A 295 -6.54 1.62 -4.86
N ALA A 296 -7.71 1.08 -5.22
CA ALA A 296 -8.64 0.56 -4.22
C ALA A 296 -8.64 -0.97 -4.24
N LEU A 297 -8.27 -1.54 -3.11
CA LEU A 297 -8.07 -2.96 -2.95
C LEU A 297 -9.27 -3.60 -2.26
N THR A 298 -9.61 -4.82 -2.67
CA THR A 298 -10.60 -5.67 -1.98
C THR A 298 -9.90 -6.94 -1.50
N ASN A 299 -10.12 -7.31 -0.24
CA ASN A 299 -9.54 -8.52 0.33
C ASN A 299 -9.91 -9.77 -0.50
N MET A 300 -8.93 -10.59 -0.86
CA MET A 300 -9.13 -11.81 -1.66
C MET A 300 -10.16 -12.75 -1.01
N ALA A 301 -10.08 -12.92 0.31
CA ALA A 301 -11.01 -13.76 1.07
C ALA A 301 -12.45 -13.23 0.98
N GLU A 302 -12.63 -11.90 1.02
CA GLU A 302 -13.95 -11.29 0.87
C GLU A 302 -14.51 -11.46 -0.54
N MET A 303 -13.65 -11.35 -1.56
CA MET A 303 -14.02 -11.63 -2.95
C MET A 303 -14.47 -13.08 -3.12
N LEU A 304 -13.66 -14.05 -2.67
CA LEU A 304 -13.99 -15.48 -2.74
C LEU A 304 -15.29 -15.80 -2.00
N ARG A 305 -15.51 -15.21 -0.83
CA ARG A 305 -16.76 -15.35 -0.07
C ARG A 305 -17.98 -14.85 -0.86
N LYS A 306 -17.86 -13.79 -1.65
CA LYS A 306 -18.96 -13.22 -2.45
C LYS A 306 -19.34 -14.09 -3.65
N VAL A 307 -18.41 -14.89 -4.17
CA VAL A 307 -18.66 -15.80 -5.31
C VAL A 307 -19.00 -17.23 -4.89
N ALA A 308 -18.70 -17.60 -3.64
CA ALA A 308 -18.91 -18.93 -3.08
C ALA A 308 -20.37 -19.42 -3.22
N LYS A 309 -20.51 -20.66 -3.70
CA LYS A 309 -21.79 -21.34 -3.89
C LYS A 309 -22.00 -22.48 -2.90
N THR A 310 -20.92 -23.10 -2.43
CA THR A 310 -20.95 -24.21 -1.47
C THR A 310 -20.46 -23.78 -0.09
N ASP A 311 -20.69 -24.62 0.93
CA ASP A 311 -20.20 -24.35 2.28
C ASP A 311 -18.68 -24.54 2.39
N GLU A 312 -18.12 -25.47 1.61
CA GLU A 312 -16.68 -25.68 1.51
C GLU A 312 -15.98 -24.44 0.97
N GLU A 313 -16.53 -23.80 -0.06
CA GLU A 313 -16.00 -22.55 -0.62
C GLU A 313 -16.10 -21.39 0.38
N ARG A 314 -17.19 -21.31 1.14
CA ARG A 314 -17.33 -20.33 2.23
C ARG A 314 -16.33 -20.60 3.35
N LYS A 315 -16.07 -21.86 3.68
CA LYS A 315 -15.08 -22.28 4.68
C LYS A 315 -13.67 -21.91 4.22
N ALA A 316 -13.30 -22.19 2.97
CA ALA A 316 -12.02 -21.80 2.39
C ALA A 316 -11.80 -20.29 2.46
N ALA A 317 -12.79 -19.50 2.02
CA ALA A 317 -12.74 -18.04 2.13
C ALA A 317 -12.60 -17.56 3.58
N LYS A 318 -13.32 -18.18 4.52
CA LYS A 318 -13.18 -17.87 5.96
C LYS A 318 -11.77 -18.17 6.48
N ASN A 319 -11.19 -19.31 6.09
CA ASN A 319 -9.85 -19.67 6.53
C ASN A 319 -8.80 -18.71 5.98
N LEU A 320 -8.89 -18.30 4.71
CA LEU A 320 -8.04 -17.25 4.13
C LEU A 320 -8.16 -15.93 4.89
N SER A 321 -9.39 -15.54 5.26
CA SER A 321 -9.61 -14.34 6.07
C SER A 321 -8.95 -14.45 7.45
N ASN A 322 -9.04 -15.61 8.11
CA ASN A 322 -8.41 -15.83 9.40
C ASN A 322 -6.88 -15.84 9.30
N ALA A 323 -6.34 -16.49 8.28
CA ALA A 323 -4.91 -16.55 8.01
C ALA A 323 -4.35 -15.16 7.76
N PHE A 324 -4.96 -14.40 6.86
CA PHE A 324 -4.56 -13.01 6.60
C PHE A 324 -4.65 -12.16 7.87
N ALA A 325 -5.74 -12.24 8.63
CA ALA A 325 -5.89 -11.48 9.87
C ALA A 325 -4.84 -11.84 10.94
N TRP A 326 -4.31 -13.05 10.92
CA TRP A 326 -3.23 -13.48 11.81
C TRP A 326 -1.86 -13.03 11.32
N LEU A 327 -1.54 -13.26 10.03
CA LEU A 327 -0.31 -12.79 9.38
C LEU A 327 -0.19 -11.26 9.44
N ALA A 328 -1.33 -10.58 9.33
CA ALA A 328 -1.41 -9.14 9.44
C ALA A 328 -0.93 -8.61 10.78
N LYS A 329 -0.82 -9.43 11.83
CA LYS A 329 -0.33 -8.99 13.15
C LYS A 329 1.19 -9.02 13.27
N PHE A 330 1.89 -9.49 12.25
CA PHE A 330 3.35 -9.56 12.29
C PHE A 330 3.96 -8.17 12.42
N GLN A 331 4.85 -8.05 13.41
CA GLN A 331 5.61 -6.84 13.68
C GLN A 331 6.98 -6.98 13.03
N ARG A 332 7.42 -5.91 12.38
CA ARG A 332 8.81 -5.80 11.94
C ARG A 332 9.57 -5.07 13.04
N ILE A 333 10.61 -5.71 13.58
CA ILE A 333 11.54 -5.10 14.53
C ILE A 333 12.86 -4.91 13.80
N ASP A 334 13.18 -3.68 13.43
CA ASP A 334 14.49 -3.32 12.89
C ASP A 334 15.40 -2.86 14.04
N GLY A 335 16.55 -3.50 14.21
CA GLY A 335 17.51 -3.16 15.27
C GLY A 335 18.86 -3.85 15.10
N THR A 336 19.87 -3.37 15.82
CA THR A 336 21.17 -4.03 15.94
C THR A 336 21.24 -4.78 17.27
N VAL A 337 21.42 -6.10 17.22
CA VAL A 337 21.65 -6.91 18.42
C VAL A 337 23.13 -6.86 18.76
N PHE A 338 23.49 -6.19 19.86
CA PHE A 338 24.85 -6.20 20.38
C PHE A 338 25.03 -7.42 21.29
N PHE A 339 25.89 -8.36 20.89
CA PHE A 339 26.40 -9.36 21.81
C PHE A 339 27.60 -8.75 22.54
N GLY A 340 27.46 -8.51 23.85
CA GLY A 340 28.57 -8.06 24.69
C GLY A 340 29.73 -9.06 24.62
N ALA A 341 30.97 -8.56 24.57
CA ALA A 341 32.18 -9.35 24.40
C ALA A 341 32.22 -10.54 25.37
N LEU A 342 32.12 -11.77 24.85
CA LEU A 342 32.40 -12.97 25.62
C LEU A 342 33.91 -13.24 25.62
N PRO A 343 34.52 -13.58 26.77
CA PRO A 343 35.96 -13.80 26.84
C PRO A 343 36.35 -15.07 26.06
N ARG A 344 37.32 -14.91 25.16
CA ARG A 344 38.27 -15.92 24.63
C ARG A 344 37.82 -17.39 24.73
N ASP A 345 37.01 -17.80 23.74
CA ASP A 345 37.03 -19.08 23.03
C ASP A 345 35.68 -19.18 22.29
N THR A 346 35.70 -18.84 21.00
CA THR A 346 34.50 -18.54 20.22
C THR A 346 33.68 -19.82 19.97
N GLN A 347 32.75 -20.14 20.87
CA GLN A 347 31.65 -21.05 20.55
C GLN A 347 30.64 -20.30 19.66
N LYS A 348 30.32 -20.88 18.50
CA LYS A 348 29.23 -20.42 17.64
C LYS A 348 27.91 -20.70 18.34
N TYR A 349 27.07 -19.67 18.48
CA TYR A 349 25.68 -19.86 18.87
C TYR A 349 24.82 -20.01 17.61
N GLU A 350 24.01 -21.06 17.56
CA GLU A 350 22.82 -21.09 16.71
C GLU A 350 21.67 -20.42 17.46
N MET A 351 21.07 -19.40 16.87
CA MET A 351 19.89 -18.76 17.42
C MET A 351 18.65 -19.34 16.73
N TYR A 352 17.76 -19.95 17.53
CA TYR A 352 16.46 -20.42 17.08
C TYR A 352 15.36 -19.54 17.66
N ILE A 353 14.53 -18.96 16.79
CA ILE A 353 13.33 -18.21 17.18
C ILE A 353 12.13 -19.05 16.74
N THR A 354 11.52 -19.76 17.68
CA THR A 354 10.36 -20.63 17.43
C THR A 354 9.08 -20.03 18.00
N ALA A 355 8.45 -19.18 17.19
CA ALA A 355 7.02 -19.13 16.86
C ALA A 355 6.54 -17.69 16.60
N PRO A 356 5.63 -17.50 15.64
CA PRO A 356 5.15 -16.17 15.29
C PRO A 356 4.40 -15.41 16.42
N PRO A 357 4.46 -14.07 16.41
CA PRO A 357 4.87 -13.30 15.25
C PRO A 357 6.38 -13.14 15.14
N GLY A 358 7.21 -13.94 15.83
CA GLY A 358 8.37 -14.59 15.23
C GLY A 358 9.28 -13.65 14.48
N ILE A 359 10.30 -13.17 15.17
CA ILE A 359 11.32 -12.31 14.60
C ILE A 359 12.09 -13.10 13.54
N LEU A 360 12.02 -12.67 12.28
CA LEU A 360 12.97 -13.07 11.23
C LEU A 360 14.24 -12.22 11.42
N CYS A 361 15.26 -12.78 12.06
CA CYS A 361 16.57 -12.13 12.18
C CYS A 361 17.43 -12.47 10.95
N GLU A 362 17.61 -11.51 10.04
CA GLU A 362 18.60 -11.63 8.97
C GLU A 362 19.93 -11.02 9.45
N ILE A 363 20.89 -11.88 9.81
CA ILE A 363 22.24 -11.43 10.20
C ILE A 363 23.05 -11.22 8.92
N ARG A 364 23.33 -9.96 8.58
CA ARG A 364 24.26 -9.61 7.50
C ARG A 364 25.64 -9.35 8.10
N GLU A 365 26.66 -10.08 7.63
CA GLU A 365 28.04 -9.78 8.00
C GLU A 365 28.39 -8.35 7.58
N ALA A 366 28.70 -7.50 8.55
CA ALA A 366 29.34 -6.23 8.27
C ALA A 366 30.76 -6.53 7.80
N LYS A 367 31.04 -6.29 6.51
CA LYS A 367 32.43 -6.24 6.03
C LYS A 367 33.15 -5.15 6.82
N GLN A 368 34.19 -5.53 7.55
CA GLN A 368 35.08 -4.58 8.20
C GLN A 368 35.67 -3.65 7.12
N GLN A 369 35.45 -2.34 7.27
CA GLN A 369 36.18 -1.30 6.56
C GLN A 369 37.46 -0.96 7.32
#